data_AF-A0A4R2JUX4-F1
#
_entry.id   AF-A0A4R2JUX4-F1
#
_cell.length_a   1.000
_cell.length_b   1.000
_cell.length_c   1.000
_cell.angle_alpha   90.00
_cell.angle_beta   90.00
_cell.angle_gamma   90.00
#
_symmetry.space_group_name_H-M   'P 1'
#
loop_
_entity.id
_entity.type
_entity.pdbx_description
1 polymer ?
#
loop_
_entity_poly.entity_id
_entity_poly.type
_entity_poly.pdbx_seq_one_letter_code
_entity_poly.pdbx_strand_id
1 'polypeptide(L)'
;MSCGYEFDAVYGHTYAITVMRGWGSTWTGDVVDTLSGKATHIGSWALPSGSGNLRPSQGGFVEYYSSPPNCSQLQWVNVVFGGPTSTDAGGRSGSARAQYEYGNCTGQGNYKSAQVGTGTNISRGWVR
;
A
#
# COMPACT_ATOMS: atom_id res chain seq x y z
N MET A 1 0.94 -12.58 -14.13
CA MET A 1 0.46 -13.42 -13.02
C MET A 1 0.25 -12.51 -11.83
N SER A 2 -0.91 -12.60 -11.19
CA SER A 2 -1.23 -11.89 -9.95
C SER A 2 -2.01 -12.84 -9.04
N CYS A 3 -1.89 -12.63 -7.72
CA CYS A 3 -2.76 -13.21 -6.71
C CYS A 3 -3.42 -12.08 -5.93
N GLY A 4 -4.64 -12.30 -5.47
CA GLY A 4 -5.39 -11.33 -4.69
C GLY A 4 -6.43 -12.05 -3.84
N TYR A 5 -6.77 -11.45 -2.71
CA TYR A 5 -7.80 -11.94 -1.81
C TYR A 5 -8.69 -10.77 -1.40
N GLU A 6 -10.00 -10.93 -1.57
CA GLU A 6 -10.98 -9.96 -1.11
C GLU A 6 -11.41 -10.29 0.31
N PHE A 7 -11.41 -9.29 1.19
CA PHE A 7 -11.86 -9.43 2.57
C PHE A 7 -12.55 -8.16 3.04
N ASP A 8 -13.45 -8.31 4.00
CA ASP A 8 -14.19 -7.20 4.60
C ASP A 8 -13.28 -6.39 5.53
N ALA A 9 -12.62 -5.37 4.98
CA ALA A 9 -11.84 -4.41 5.75
C ALA A 9 -12.75 -3.41 6.48
N VAL A 10 -12.35 -3.00 7.67
CA VAL A 10 -13.05 -2.07 8.55
C VAL A 10 -12.35 -0.72 8.49
N TYR A 11 -13.09 0.33 8.19
CA TYR A 11 -12.57 1.70 8.19
C TYR A 11 -12.00 2.08 9.56
N GLY A 12 -10.86 2.76 9.57
CA GLY A 12 -10.16 3.18 10.79
C GLY A 12 -9.26 2.13 11.42
N HIS A 13 -9.35 0.86 11.00
CA HIS A 13 -8.39 -0.17 11.41
C HIS A 13 -7.06 0.02 10.69
N THR A 14 -5.98 -0.40 11.35
CA THR A 14 -4.66 -0.52 10.73
C THR A 14 -4.46 -1.95 10.27
N TYR A 15 -3.97 -2.11 9.04
CA TYR A 15 -3.68 -3.40 8.44
C TYR A 15 -2.18 -3.49 8.15
N ALA A 16 -1.50 -4.40 8.85
CA ALA A 16 -0.10 -4.69 8.60
C ALA A 16 0.01 -5.69 7.44
N ILE A 17 0.56 -5.24 6.32
CA ILE A 17 0.85 -6.09 5.17
C ILE A 17 2.30 -6.56 5.28
N THR A 18 2.50 -7.87 5.30
CA THR A 18 3.81 -8.50 5.42
C THR A 18 4.13 -9.26 4.16
N VAL A 19 5.33 -9.02 3.61
CA VAL A 19 5.90 -9.79 2.50
C VAL A 19 7.12 -10.50 3.05
N MET A 20 7.10 -11.83 3.00
CA MET A 20 8.14 -12.67 3.62
C MET A 20 8.71 -13.63 2.59
N ARG A 21 10.03 -13.84 2.66
CA ARG A 21 10.69 -14.86 1.86
C ARG A 21 10.61 -16.21 2.57
N GLY A 22 10.08 -17.20 1.87
CA GLY A 22 10.07 -18.60 2.30
C GLY A 22 11.30 -19.37 1.79
N TRP A 23 11.15 -20.68 1.61
CA TRP A 23 12.22 -21.53 1.10
C TRP A 23 12.52 -21.27 -0.39
N GLY A 24 13.81 -21.24 -0.74
CA GLY A 24 14.26 -21.03 -2.11
C GLY A 24 13.91 -19.63 -2.65
N SER A 25 13.16 -19.59 -3.75
CA SER A 25 12.67 -18.34 -4.36
C SER A 25 11.20 -18.06 -4.06
N THR A 26 10.60 -18.77 -3.09
CA THR A 26 9.20 -18.59 -2.71
C THR A 26 9.04 -17.39 -1.78
N TRP A 27 7.93 -16.67 -1.96
CA TRP A 27 7.51 -15.53 -1.16
C TRP A 27 6.04 -15.69 -0.77
N THR A 28 5.67 -15.12 0.35
CA THR A 28 4.29 -15.05 0.83
C THR A 28 3.88 -13.62 1.11
N GLY A 29 2.58 -13.35 0.95
CA GLY A 29 1.95 -12.09 1.30
C GLY A 29 0.80 -12.36 2.26
N ASP A 30 0.82 -11.70 3.40
CA ASP A 30 -0.19 -11.81 4.46
C ASP A 30 -0.62 -10.41 4.90
N VAL A 31 -1.88 -10.28 5.30
CA VAL A 31 -2.40 -9.06 5.91
C VAL A 31 -2.97 -9.37 7.28
N VAL A 32 -2.63 -8.54 8.27
CA VAL A 32 -3.09 -8.68 9.66
C VAL A 32 -3.80 -7.41 10.08
N ASP A 33 -5.06 -7.53 10.49
CA ASP A 33 -5.75 -6.45 11.21
C ASP A 33 -5.10 -6.31 12.59
N THR A 34 -4.48 -5.16 12.86
CA THR A 34 -3.73 -4.98 14.10
C THR A 34 -4.63 -4.82 15.33
N LEU A 35 -5.92 -4.55 15.15
CA LEU A 35 -6.87 -4.42 16.25
C LEU A 35 -7.49 -5.77 16.62
N SER A 36 -7.96 -6.53 15.63
CA SER A 36 -8.57 -7.84 15.88
C SER A 36 -7.57 -9.00 15.95
N GLY A 37 -6.35 -8.81 15.44
CA GLY A 37 -5.34 -9.87 15.29
C GLY A 37 -5.66 -10.86 14.17
N LYS A 38 -6.75 -10.66 13.42
CA LYS A 38 -7.14 -11.56 12.31
C LYS A 38 -6.10 -11.47 11.19
N ALA A 39 -5.47 -12.60 10.89
CA ALA A 39 -4.57 -12.76 9.76
C ALA A 39 -5.30 -13.36 8.55
N THR A 40 -5.00 -12.82 7.37
CA THR A 40 -5.52 -13.29 6.08
C THR A 40 -4.35 -13.51 5.13
N HIS A 41 -4.23 -14.73 4.62
CA HIS A 41 -3.25 -15.05 3.59
C HIS A 41 -3.71 -14.53 2.23
N ILE A 42 -2.88 -13.72 1.56
CA ILE A 42 -3.18 -13.19 0.21
C ILE A 42 -2.74 -14.19 -0.85
N GLY A 43 -1.53 -14.73 -0.70
CA GLY A 43 -0.98 -15.69 -1.65
C GLY A 43 0.49 -16.02 -1.45
N SER A 44 0.94 -17.00 -2.20
CA SER A 44 2.32 -17.48 -2.25
C SER A 44 2.78 -17.57 -3.69
N TRP A 45 4.01 -17.12 -3.98
CA TRP A 45 4.55 -17.10 -5.34
C TRP A 45 6.05 -17.41 -5.35
N ALA A 46 6.53 -18.03 -6.42
CA ALA A 46 7.95 -18.23 -6.67
C ALA A 46 8.47 -17.19 -7.65
N LEU A 47 9.60 -16.56 -7.33
CA LEU A 47 10.29 -15.67 -8.26
C LEU A 47 11.23 -16.46 -9.19
N PRO A 48 11.36 -16.05 -10.46
CA PRO A 48 12.41 -16.57 -11.34
C PRO A 48 13.81 -16.39 -10.75
N SER A 49 14.75 -17.23 -11.19
CA SER A 49 16.16 -17.05 -10.83
C SER A 49 16.65 -15.66 -11.29
N GLY A 50 17.38 -14.95 -10.42
CA GLY A 50 17.92 -13.62 -10.71
C GLY A 50 17.01 -12.44 -10.33
N SER A 51 15.78 -12.66 -9.84
CA SER A 51 14.89 -11.55 -9.42
C SER A 51 15.39 -10.75 -8.21
N GLY A 52 16.29 -11.32 -7.39
CA GLY A 52 16.87 -10.65 -6.22
C GLY A 52 15.96 -10.65 -4.98
N ASN A 53 16.30 -9.79 -4.02
CA ASN A 53 15.57 -9.58 -2.76
C ASN A 53 14.84 -8.23 -2.76
N LEU A 54 14.02 -8.01 -1.73
CA LEU A 54 13.47 -6.69 -1.44
C LEU A 54 14.59 -5.65 -1.31
N ARG A 55 14.34 -4.47 -1.89
CA ARG A 55 15.25 -3.33 -1.88
C ARG A 55 14.92 -2.40 -0.71
N PRO A 56 15.88 -1.61 -0.22
CA PRO A 56 15.64 -0.66 0.88
C PRO A 56 14.69 0.49 0.51
N SER A 57 14.42 0.69 -0.78
CA SER A 57 13.46 1.67 -1.28
C SER A 57 12.68 1.10 -2.47
N GLN A 58 11.42 1.54 -2.58
CA GLN A 58 10.54 1.24 -3.70
C GLN A 58 9.43 2.30 -3.81
N GLY A 59 8.88 2.48 -5.01
CA GLY A 59 7.70 3.32 -5.25
C GLY A 59 6.39 2.57 -5.01
N GLY A 60 5.35 3.30 -4.61
CA GLY A 60 3.97 2.83 -4.52
C GLY A 60 3.01 3.89 -5.05
N PHE A 61 1.74 3.53 -5.23
CA PHE A 61 0.72 4.43 -5.76
C PHE A 61 -0.65 4.15 -5.12
N VAL A 62 -1.48 5.18 -5.07
CA VAL A 62 -2.92 5.08 -4.79
C VAL A 62 -3.63 5.44 -6.06
N GLU A 63 -4.42 4.51 -6.59
CA GLU A 63 -5.09 4.70 -7.87
C GLU A 63 -6.60 4.61 -7.69
N TYR A 64 -7.30 5.57 -8.31
CA TYR A 64 -8.72 5.41 -8.59
C TYR A 64 -8.83 4.61 -9.88
N TYR A 65 -9.07 3.31 -9.77
CA TYR A 65 -9.00 2.37 -10.89
C TYR A 65 -10.20 2.45 -11.85
N SER A 66 -11.26 3.16 -11.46
CA SER A 66 -12.43 3.39 -12.32
C SER A 66 -12.26 4.64 -13.19
N SER A 67 -13.08 4.80 -14.21
CA SER A 67 -13.07 5.96 -15.12
C SER A 67 -14.11 7.00 -14.66
N PRO A 68 -13.73 8.02 -13.87
CA PRO A 68 -14.66 9.09 -13.53
C PRO A 68 -14.97 9.90 -14.81
N PRO A 69 -16.21 10.36 -15.02
CA PRO A 69 -16.51 11.15 -16.22
C PRO A 69 -15.71 12.46 -16.30
N ASN A 70 -15.32 13.04 -15.16
CA ASN A 70 -14.30 14.09 -15.08
C ASN A 70 -13.64 14.16 -13.69
N CYS A 71 -12.58 14.97 -13.59
CA CYS A 71 -11.76 15.05 -12.37
C CYS A 71 -12.52 15.54 -11.14
N SER A 72 -13.52 16.41 -11.28
CA SER A 72 -14.38 16.86 -10.15
C SER A 72 -15.31 15.77 -9.61
N GLN A 73 -15.33 14.60 -10.26
CA GLN A 73 -16.17 13.47 -9.90
C GLN A 73 -15.42 12.30 -9.28
N LEU A 74 -14.15 12.49 -8.94
CA LEU A 74 -13.42 11.54 -8.11
C LEU A 74 -14.09 11.44 -6.73
N GLN A 75 -14.50 10.22 -6.37
CA GLN A 75 -14.97 9.93 -5.01
C GLN A 75 -13.84 10.22 -4.02
N TRP A 76 -14.20 10.80 -2.86
CA TRP A 76 -13.22 11.04 -1.82
C TRP A 76 -12.62 9.75 -1.28
N VAL A 77 -11.30 9.71 -1.24
CA VAL A 77 -10.52 8.67 -0.58
C VAL A 77 -9.55 9.31 0.40
N ASN A 78 -9.29 8.62 1.50
CA ASN A 78 -8.30 9.01 2.49
C ASN A 78 -7.66 7.74 3.07
N VAL A 79 -6.33 7.70 3.08
CA VAL A 79 -5.56 6.58 3.59
C VAL A 79 -4.27 7.07 4.21
N VAL A 80 -3.84 6.39 5.27
CA VAL A 80 -2.52 6.58 5.87
C VAL A 80 -1.68 5.35 5.58
N PHE A 81 -0.53 5.53 4.95
CA PHE A 81 0.50 4.49 4.82
C PHE A 81 1.57 4.69 5.88
N GLY A 82 1.80 3.69 6.72
CA GLY A 82 2.90 3.69 7.68
C GLY A 82 4.28 3.59 7.01
N GLY A 83 5.33 3.98 7.74
CA GLY A 83 6.69 3.66 7.33
C GLY A 83 6.93 2.13 7.40
N PRO A 84 7.60 1.52 6.41
CA PRO A 84 7.84 0.09 6.43
C PRO A 84 8.85 -0.29 7.51
N THR A 85 8.73 -1.51 8.02
CA THR A 85 9.70 -2.13 8.93
C THR A 85 10.13 -3.47 8.38
N SER A 86 11.35 -3.90 8.69
CA SER A 86 11.84 -5.23 8.35
C SER A 86 12.45 -5.88 9.57
N THR A 87 12.16 -7.17 9.78
CA THR A 87 12.87 -8.01 10.76
C THR A 87 14.26 -8.39 10.26
N ASP A 88 14.50 -8.33 8.95
CA ASP A 88 15.81 -8.54 8.36
C ASP A 88 16.73 -7.34 8.62
N ALA A 89 18.05 -7.58 8.44
CA ALA A 89 19.09 -6.56 8.52
C ALA A 89 19.10 -5.75 9.85
N GLY A 90 18.65 -6.37 10.94
CA GLY A 90 18.70 -5.80 12.30
C GLY A 90 17.48 -4.98 12.70
N GLY A 91 16.28 -5.28 12.19
CA GLY A 91 15.07 -4.61 12.66
C GLY A 91 14.90 -3.19 12.10
N ARG A 92 15.29 -2.96 10.84
CA ARG A 92 15.33 -1.61 10.26
C ARG A 92 13.94 -1.06 9.99
N SER A 93 13.81 0.25 10.14
CA SER A 93 12.61 1.01 9.81
C SER A 93 12.90 2.02 8.70
N GLY A 94 11.91 2.26 7.86
CA GLY A 94 11.92 3.22 6.78
C GLY A 94 10.83 4.28 6.94
N SER A 95 10.64 5.04 5.88
CA SER A 95 9.65 6.12 5.86
C SER A 95 8.91 6.16 4.52
N ALA A 96 7.61 6.43 4.55
CA ALA A 96 6.78 6.57 3.36
C ALA A 96 6.50 8.04 3.05
N ARG A 97 6.55 8.41 1.76
CA ARG A 97 6.35 9.78 1.27
C ARG A 97 5.46 9.75 0.03
N ALA A 98 4.59 10.73 -0.13
CA ALA A 98 3.71 10.86 -1.29
C ALA A 98 3.69 12.31 -1.79
N GLN A 99 4.77 12.74 -2.43
CA GLN A 99 4.98 14.16 -2.77
C GLN A 99 4.51 14.55 -4.18
N TYR A 100 3.88 13.65 -4.93
CA TYR A 100 3.42 13.95 -6.28
C TYR A 100 2.08 13.27 -6.60
N GLU A 101 1.29 13.95 -7.44
CA GLU A 101 0.13 13.38 -8.12
C GLU A 101 0.57 12.95 -9.53
N TYR A 102 -0.05 11.90 -10.07
CA TYR A 102 0.19 11.41 -11.42
C TYR A 102 -1.14 11.16 -12.16
N GLY A 103 -1.10 11.26 -13.49
CA GLY A 103 -2.23 10.95 -14.38
C GLY A 103 -3.05 12.17 -14.79
N ASN A 104 -4.19 11.91 -15.45
CA ASN A 104 -4.98 12.91 -16.18
C ASN A 104 -5.62 14.00 -15.30
N CYS A 105 -5.76 13.76 -14.00
CA CYS A 105 -6.35 14.71 -13.06
C CYS A 105 -5.32 15.45 -12.21
N THR A 106 -4.05 15.46 -12.62
CA THR A 106 -2.99 16.19 -11.91
C THR A 106 -3.38 17.66 -11.70
N GLY A 107 -3.42 18.11 -10.44
CA GLY A 107 -3.82 19.47 -10.05
C GLY A 107 -5.33 19.72 -10.09
N GLN A 108 -6.12 18.75 -10.54
CA GLN A 108 -7.58 18.82 -10.64
C GLN A 108 -8.28 17.76 -9.81
N GLY A 109 -7.56 16.86 -9.13
CA GLY A 109 -8.14 15.75 -8.38
C GLY A 109 -8.37 16.03 -6.89
N ASN A 110 -8.21 17.28 -6.43
CA ASN A 110 -8.20 17.64 -5.00
C ASN A 110 -7.21 16.76 -4.19
N TYR A 111 -6.05 16.47 -4.78
CA TYR A 111 -5.01 15.69 -4.14
C TYR A 111 -4.36 16.48 -3.00
N LYS A 112 -4.20 15.84 -1.85
CA LYS A 112 -3.43 16.36 -0.72
C LYS A 112 -2.64 15.22 -0.10
N SER A 113 -1.42 15.54 0.32
CA SER A 113 -0.64 14.64 1.15
C SER A 113 0.00 15.39 2.32
N ALA A 114 0.16 14.66 3.41
CA ALA A 114 0.84 15.16 4.59
C ALA A 114 1.71 14.06 5.20
N GLN A 115 2.83 14.45 5.78
CA GLN A 115 3.67 13.54 6.55
C GLN A 115 3.01 13.24 7.89
N VAL A 116 2.90 11.97 8.28
CA VAL A 116 2.36 11.54 9.58
C VAL A 116 3.33 10.55 10.22
N GLY A 117 4.11 11.02 11.19
CA GLY A 117 5.19 10.21 11.79
C GLY A 117 6.19 9.75 10.73
N THR A 118 6.43 8.44 10.62
CA THR A 118 7.25 7.84 9.54
C THR A 118 6.46 7.60 8.25
N GLY A 119 5.13 7.71 8.29
CA GLY A 119 4.22 7.42 7.20
C GLY A 119 3.69 8.66 6.46
N THR A 120 2.73 8.50 5.58
CA THR A 120 2.09 9.61 4.85
C THR A 120 0.59 9.42 4.79
N ASN A 121 -0.16 10.49 5.06
CA ASN A 121 -1.56 10.59 4.73
C ASN A 121 -1.71 11.04 3.29
N ILE A 122 -2.61 10.40 2.55
CA ILE A 122 -2.99 10.76 1.18
C ILE A 122 -4.50 10.91 1.15
N SER A 123 -4.97 12.01 0.57
CA SER A 123 -6.39 12.19 0.24
C SER A 123 -6.56 12.73 -1.16
N ARG A 124 -7.70 12.39 -1.79
CA ARG A 124 -8.05 12.79 -3.16
C ARG A 124 -9.56 12.76 -3.32
N GLY A 125 -10.14 13.57 -4.21
CA GLY A 125 -11.57 13.58 -4.52
C GLY A 125 -12.44 14.44 -3.58
N TRP A 126 -13.76 14.28 -3.66
CA TRP A 126 -14.76 15.09 -2.90
C TRP A 126 -15.77 14.21 -2.18
N VAL A 127 -16.16 14.64 -0.96
CA VAL A 127 -17.25 14.02 -0.21
C VAL A 127 -18.56 14.33 -0.94
N ARG A 128 -19.42 13.34 -1.09
CA ARG A 128 -20.71 13.45 -1.79
C ARG A 128 -21.82 12.87 -0.92
#